data_AF-A0AAU7AK36-F1
#
_entry.id   AF-A0AAU7AK36-F1
#
_cell.length_a   1.000
_cell.length_b   1.000
_cell.length_c   1.000
_cell.angle_alpha   90.00
_cell.angle_beta   90.00
_cell.angle_gamma   90.00
#
_symmetry.space_group_name_H-M   'P 1'
#
loop_
_entity.id
_entity.type
_entity.pdbx_description
1 polymer ?
#
loop_
_entity_poly.entity_id
_entity_poly.type
_entity_poly.pdbx_seq_one_letter_code
_entity_poly.pdbx_strand_id
1 'polypeptide(L)'
;MTGSHKEIFDNILLDLAKLRDIRKDSSDYLKRCNEIVSELETALADISAEGFVLSSNEKTLIAEIYSQLTAEETYANTASDLRSISDLNRLLNNG
;
A
#
# COMPACT_ATOMS: atom_id res chain seq x y z
N MET A 1 -6.59 -9.05 -12.39
CA MET A 1 -7.41 -8.39 -11.36
C MET A 1 -8.85 -8.45 -11.79
N THR A 2 -9.73 -8.81 -10.86
CA THR A 2 -11.16 -8.54 -10.99
C THR A 2 -11.40 -7.03 -10.96
N GLY A 3 -12.57 -6.57 -11.44
CA GLY A 3 -12.90 -5.14 -11.47
C GLY A 3 -12.82 -4.45 -10.08
N SER A 4 -13.19 -5.18 -9.02
CA SER A 4 -13.16 -4.69 -7.64
C SER A 4 -11.75 -4.41 -7.13
N HIS A 5 -10.80 -5.33 -7.34
CA HIS A 5 -9.40 -5.12 -6.91
C HIS A 5 -8.74 -3.96 -7.64
N LYS A 6 -9.06 -3.77 -8.92
CA LYS A 6 -8.54 -2.64 -9.70
C LYS A 6 -8.98 -1.30 -9.11
N GLU A 7 -10.25 -1.18 -8.77
CA GLU A 7 -10.79 0.02 -8.15
C GLU A 7 -10.11 0.33 -6.81
N ILE A 8 -9.83 -0.70 -6.00
CA ILE A 8 -9.12 -0.54 -4.72
C ILE A 8 -7.71 0.03 -4.93
N PHE A 9 -6.92 -0.54 -5.84
CA PHE A 9 -5.56 -0.03 -6.11
C PHE A 9 -5.57 1.37 -6.73
N ASP A 10 -6.53 1.67 -7.62
CA ASP A 10 -6.69 3.01 -8.18
C ASP A 10 -7.02 4.05 -7.08
N ASN A 11 -7.85 3.68 -6.09
CA ASN A 11 -8.16 4.52 -4.94
C ASN A 11 -6.93 4.73 -4.03
N ILE A 12 -6.15 3.68 -3.78
CA ILE A 12 -4.89 3.77 -3.02
C ILE A 12 -3.92 4.76 -3.67
N LEU A 13 -3.75 4.70 -5.00
CA LEU A 13 -2.90 5.64 -5.73
C LEU A 13 -3.41 7.08 -5.62
N LEU A 14 -4.73 7.28 -5.71
CA LEU A 14 -5.34 8.58 -5.55
C LEU A 14 -5.10 9.14 -4.14
N ASP A 15 -5.18 8.29 -3.12
CA ASP A 15 -4.96 8.69 -1.73
C ASP A 15 -3.50 8.96 -1.41
N LEU A 16 -2.57 8.21 -2.01
CA LEU A 16 -1.13 8.52 -2.00
C LEU A 16 -0.84 9.87 -2.67
N ALA A 17 -1.50 10.17 -3.78
CA ALA A 17 -1.36 11.46 -4.46
C ALA A 17 -1.84 12.61 -3.56
N LYS A 18 -2.99 12.46 -2.90
CA LYS A 18 -3.52 13.45 -1.94
C LYS A 18 -2.62 13.62 -0.71
N LEU A 19 -1.97 12.53 -0.26
CA LEU A 19 -1.04 12.57 0.87
C LEU A 19 0.12 13.54 0.65
N ARG A 20 0.57 13.70 -0.60
CA ARG A 20 1.63 14.66 -0.95
C ARG A 20 1.24 16.12 -0.68
N ASP A 21 -0.05 16.42 -0.65
CA ASP A 21 -0.57 17.77 -0.37
C ASP A 21 -0.77 18.02 1.14
N ILE A 22 -0.69 16.98 1.98
CA ILE A 22 -0.82 17.09 3.44
C ILE A 22 0.54 17.38 4.07
N ARG A 23 0.58 18.24 5.09
CA ARG A 23 1.84 18.47 5.83
C ARG A 23 2.24 17.21 6.59
N LYS A 24 3.48 16.78 6.37
CA LYS A 24 4.07 15.54 6.90
C LYS A 24 4.15 15.48 8.43
N ASP A 25 4.10 16.62 9.11
CA ASP A 25 4.14 16.75 10.57
C ASP A 25 2.75 16.74 11.24
N SER A 26 1.68 16.61 10.45
CA SER A 26 0.31 16.58 10.98
C SER A 26 -0.11 15.18 11.43
N SER A 27 -0.96 15.11 12.45
CA SER A 27 -1.62 13.85 12.85
C SER A 27 -2.46 13.25 11.70
N ASP A 28 -2.99 14.11 10.84
CA ASP A 28 -3.82 13.72 9.70
C ASP A 28 -3.00 12.99 8.64
N TYR A 29 -1.73 13.39 8.43
CA TYR A 29 -0.81 12.70 7.54
C TYR A 29 -0.53 11.27 8.02
N LEU A 30 -0.18 11.08 9.30
CA LEU A 30 0.07 9.76 9.86
C LEU A 30 -1.17 8.87 9.80
N LYS A 31 -2.34 9.44 10.15
CA LYS A 31 -3.61 8.73 10.07
C LYS A 31 -3.88 8.25 8.64
N ARG A 32 -3.68 9.12 7.64
CA ARG A 32 -3.91 8.78 6.24
C ARG A 32 -2.93 7.72 5.73
N CYS A 33 -1.66 7.77 6.12
CA CYS A 33 -0.70 6.72 5.81
C CYS A 33 -1.16 5.35 6.36
N ASN A 34 -1.61 5.30 7.61
CA ASN A 34 -2.09 4.06 8.23
C ASN A 34 -3.36 3.51 7.55
N GLU A 35 -4.29 4.39 7.16
CA GLU A 35 -5.50 4.00 6.41
C GLU A 35 -5.11 3.34 5.07
N ILE A 36 -4.20 3.94 4.32
CA ILE A 36 -3.76 3.40 3.03
C ILE A 36 -3.05 2.06 3.18
N VAL A 37 -2.18 1.93 4.18
CA VAL A 37 -1.49 0.66 4.47
C VAL A 37 -2.50 -0.44 4.79
N SER A 38 -3.50 -0.13 5.63
CA SER A 38 -4.54 -1.09 5.99
C SER A 38 -5.40 -1.51 4.80
N GLU A 39 -5.74 -0.58 3.90
CA GLU A 39 -6.47 -0.89 2.66
C GLU A 39 -5.64 -1.78 1.72
N LEU A 40 -4.34 -1.49 1.58
CA LEU A 40 -3.42 -2.27 0.76
C LEU A 40 -3.26 -3.70 1.30
N GLU A 41 -3.08 -3.85 2.61
CA GLU A 41 -2.97 -5.15 3.28
C GLU A 41 -4.23 -5.99 3.08
N THR A 42 -5.40 -5.39 3.25
CA THR A 42 -6.70 -6.06 3.06
C THR A 42 -6.84 -6.54 1.63
N ALA A 43 -6.56 -5.68 0.65
CA ALA A 43 -6.65 -6.03 -0.76
C ALA A 43 -5.71 -7.19 -1.15
N LEU A 44 -4.49 -7.20 -0.60
CA LEU A 44 -3.53 -8.27 -0.88
C LEU A 44 -3.88 -9.57 -0.18
N ALA A 45 -4.43 -9.51 1.03
CA ALA A 45 -4.95 -10.67 1.74
C ALA A 45 -6.11 -11.30 0.98
N ASP A 46 -7.04 -10.50 0.46
CA ASP A 46 -8.18 -10.97 -0.35
C ASP A 46 -7.70 -11.63 -1.65
N ILE A 47 -6.79 -11.00 -2.39
CA ILE A 47 -6.19 -11.57 -3.61
C ILE A 47 -5.50 -12.91 -3.32
N SER A 48 -4.76 -12.99 -2.21
CA SER A 48 -4.08 -14.21 -1.78
C SER A 48 -5.08 -15.31 -1.40
N ALA A 49 -6.13 -14.97 -0.65
CA ALA A 49 -7.17 -15.91 -0.23
C ALA A 49 -8.01 -16.45 -1.41
N GLU A 50 -8.23 -15.63 -2.42
CA GLU A 50 -8.90 -16.01 -3.66
C GLU A 50 -8.02 -16.84 -4.61
N GLY A 51 -6.73 -17.01 -4.29
CA GLY A 51 -5.77 -17.76 -5.10
C GLY A 51 -5.44 -17.07 -6.43
N PHE A 52 -5.63 -15.75 -6.51
CA PHE A 52 -5.35 -15.00 -7.73
C PHE A 52 -3.84 -14.85 -7.95
N VAL A 53 -3.38 -15.26 -9.13
CA VAL A 53 -2.02 -14.98 -9.57
C VAL A 53 -1.97 -13.58 -10.16
N LEU A 54 -1.19 -12.71 -9.54
CA LEU A 54 -0.92 -11.36 -10.03
C LEU A 54 -0.11 -11.41 -11.33
N SER A 55 -0.57 -10.70 -12.35
CA SER A 55 0.18 -10.43 -13.56
C SER A 55 1.40 -9.55 -13.29
N SER A 56 2.37 -9.54 -14.21
CA SER A 56 3.56 -8.70 -14.08
C SER A 56 3.23 -7.22 -13.89
N ASN A 57 2.22 -6.70 -14.59
CA ASN A 57 1.80 -5.30 -14.47
C ASN A 57 1.24 -5.00 -13.08
N GLU A 58 0.47 -5.93 -12.51
CA GLU A 58 -0.11 -5.77 -11.16
C GLU A 58 0.96 -5.86 -10.09
N LYS A 59 1.92 -6.78 -10.23
CA LYS A 59 3.10 -6.84 -9.36
C LYS A 59 3.90 -5.53 -9.42
N THR A 60 4.07 -4.94 -10.60
CA THR A 60 4.73 -3.63 -10.75
C THR A 60 3.95 -2.52 -10.07
N LEU A 61 2.63 -2.47 -10.23
CA LEU A 61 1.77 -1.47 -9.58
C LEU A 61 1.87 -1.54 -8.06
N ILE A 62 1.74 -2.75 -7.50
CA ILE A 62 1.81 -2.97 -6.06
C ILE A 62 3.21 -2.58 -5.54
N ALA A 63 4.28 -2.92 -6.26
CA ALA A 63 5.64 -2.52 -5.90
C ALA A 63 5.82 -0.98 -5.92
N GLU A 64 5.18 -0.28 -6.85
CA GLU A 64 5.21 1.19 -6.89
C GLU A 64 4.49 1.80 -5.67
N ILE A 65 3.31 1.29 -5.33
CA ILE A 65 2.55 1.68 -4.12
C ILE A 65 3.43 1.47 -2.88
N TYR A 66 4.10 0.32 -2.76
CA TYR A 66 5.04 0.06 -1.68
C TYR A 66 6.18 1.05 -1.60
N SER A 67 6.82 1.32 -2.74
CA SER A 67 7.94 2.26 -2.78
C SER A 67 7.52 3.66 -2.33
N GLN A 68 6.31 4.09 -2.66
CA GLN A 68 5.78 5.38 -2.20
C GLN A 68 5.51 5.36 -0.70
N LEU A 69 4.85 4.33 -0.18
CA LEU A 69 4.58 4.19 1.25
C LEU A 69 5.86 4.13 2.10
N THR A 70 6.89 3.40 1.66
CA THR A 70 8.19 3.36 2.35
C THR A 70 8.90 4.71 2.33
N ALA A 71 8.76 5.48 1.25
CA ALA A 71 9.28 6.84 1.23
C ALA A 71 8.56 7.72 2.27
N GLU A 72 7.24 7.62 2.37
CA GLU A 72 6.45 8.34 3.39
C GLU A 72 6.74 7.84 4.83
N GLU A 73 6.98 6.54 5.06
CA GLU A 73 7.43 5.97 6.35
C GLU A 73 8.75 6.60 6.82
N THR A 74 9.69 6.72 5.89
CA THR A 74 11.01 7.33 6.15
C THR A 74 10.86 8.80 6.58
N TYR A 75 9.85 9.52 6.06
CA TYR A 75 9.54 10.89 6.46
C TYR A 75 8.81 10.97 7.81
N ALA A 76 7.92 10.03 8.10
CA ALA A 76 7.14 9.99 9.32
C ALA A 76 7.99 9.67 10.56
N ASN A 77 9.18 9.06 10.40
CA ASN A 77 10.03 8.57 11.49
C ASN A 77 9.28 7.63 12.48
N THR A 78 8.15 7.08 12.05
CA THR A 78 7.28 6.16 12.78
C THR A 78 7.67 4.72 12.45
N ALA A 79 8.91 4.34 12.79
CA ALA A 79 9.48 3.03 12.52
C ALA A 79 8.78 1.85 13.24
N SER A 80 7.74 2.10 14.04
CA SER A 80 7.02 1.06 14.80
C SER A 80 5.72 0.59 14.16
N ASP A 81 4.99 1.46 13.43
CA ASP A 81 3.64 1.12 12.95
C ASP A 81 3.61 0.62 11.50
N LEU A 82 4.61 0.96 10.69
CA LEU A 82 4.71 0.57 9.27
C LEU A 82 5.47 -0.74 9.05
N ARG A 83 5.85 -1.42 10.15
CA ARG A 83 6.60 -2.69 10.18
C ARG A 83 5.94 -3.81 9.33
N SER A 84 4.66 -3.69 9.03
CA SER A 84 3.93 -4.61 8.13
C SER A 84 4.31 -4.52 6.65
N ILE A 85 4.94 -3.43 6.18
CA ILE A 85 5.33 -3.27 4.76
C ILE A 85 6.36 -4.34 4.33
N SER A 86 7.26 -4.73 5.24
CA SER A 86 8.28 -5.75 4.98
C SER A 86 7.67 -7.15 4.78
N ASP A 87 6.59 -7.46 5.50
CA ASP A 87 5.90 -8.76 5.39
C ASP A 87 5.14 -8.89 4.06
N LEU A 88 4.66 -7.78 3.51
CA LEU A 88 3.99 -7.75 2.22
C LEU A 88 4.95 -7.97 1.05
N ASN A 89 6.19 -7.47 1.16
CA ASN A 89 7.23 -7.74 0.16
C ASN A 89 7.61 -9.23 0.13
N ARG A 90 7.45 -9.97 1.25
CA ARG A 90 7.62 -11.44 1.26
C ARG A 90 6.48 -12.16 0.54
N LEU A 91 5.25 -11.63 0.56
CA LEU A 91 4.11 -12.21 -0.16
C LEU A 91 4.28 -12.08 -1.68
N LEU A 92 4.83 -10.95 -2.17
CA LEU A 92 5.07 -10.74 -3.61
C LEU A 92 6.18 -11.64 -4.20
N ASN A 93 7.16 -12.02 -3.38
CA ASN A 93 8.36 -12.76 -3.82
C ASN A 93 8.27 -14.29 -3.60
N ASN A 94 7.26 -14.79 -2.88
CA ASN A 94 7.08 -16.24 -2.64
C ASN A 94 5.88 -16.85 -3.40
N GLY A 95 5.31 -16.13 -4.38
CA GLY A 95 4.20 -16.59 -5.23
C GLY A 95 4.60 -16.82 -6.68
#